data_AF-A0A832NJ94-F1
#
_entry.id   AF-A0A832NJ94-F1
#
_cell.length_a   1.000
_cell.length_b   1.000
_cell.length_c   1.000
_cell.angle_alpha   90.00
_cell.angle_beta   90.00
_cell.angle_gamma   90.00
#
_symmetry.space_group_name_H-M   'P 1'
#
loop_
_entity.id
_entity.type
_entity.pdbx_description
1 polymer ?
#
loop_
_entity_poly.entity_id
_entity_poly.type
_entity_poly.pdbx_seq_one_letter_code
_entity_poly.pdbx_strand_id
1 'polypeptide(L)' 'MFIYVIAILLLSIIALKGPTIGDQVLAIDVLTYISLVLFTLLSIYLKQPLLIVLVIPLALWVYSLDIYIAKYLERGDLGA' A
#
# COMPACT_ATOMS: atom_id res chain seq x y z
N MET A 1 6.91 14.03 -7.72
CA MET A 1 7.47 13.66 -6.40
C MET A 1 6.72 14.33 -5.25
N PHE A 2 6.55 15.65 -5.24
CA PHE A 2 5.79 16.37 -4.19
C PHE A 2 4.34 15.90 -4.00
N ILE A 3 3.64 15.52 -5.07
CA ILE A 3 2.27 14.97 -4.99
C ILE A 3 2.23 13.68 -4.16
N TYR A 4 3.23 12.79 -4.30
CA TYR A 4 3.30 11.56 -3.52
C TYR A 4 3.56 11.83 -2.04
N VAL A 5 4.36 12.84 -1.72
CA VAL A 5 4.62 13.24 -0.33
C VAL A 5 3.33 13.74 0.34
N ILE A 6 2.55 14.57 -0.36
CA ILE A 6 1.25 15.06 0.12
C ILE A 6 0.28 13.88 0.29
N ALA A 7 0.21 12.98 -0.69
CA ALA A 7 -0.63 11.78 -0.61
C ALA A 7 -0.25 10.90 0.59
N ILE A 8 1.04 10.67 0.83
CA ILE A 8 1.53 9.89 1.98
C ILE A 8 1.09 10.54 3.30
N LEU A 9 1.22 11.86 3.43
CA LEU A 9 0.81 12.57 4.64
C LEU A 9 -0.70 12.42 4.91
N LEU A 10 -1.53 12.62 3.90
CA LEU A 10 -2.99 12.49 4.02
C LEU A 10 -3.40 11.04 4.34
N LEU A 11 -2.83 10.06 3.64
CA LEU A 11 -3.13 8.64 3.86
C LEU A 11 -2.61 8.15 5.20
N SER A 12 -1.50 8.69 5.71
CA SER A 12 -1.00 8.37 7.06
C SER A 12 -1.98 8.84 8.13
N ILE A 13 -2.66 9.97 7.92
CA ILE A 13 -3.71 10.44 8.83
C ILE A 13 -4.91 9.48 8.79
N ILE A 14 -5.33 9.02 7.61
CA ILE A 14 -6.44 8.06 7.46
C ILE A 14 -6.06 6.68 8.04
N ALA A 15 -4.83 6.23 7.86
CA ALA A 15 -4.35 4.97 8.43
C ALA A 15 -4.40 4.98 9.97
N LEU A 16 -4.16 6.12 10.61
CA LEU A 16 -4.16 6.26 12.08
C LEU A 16 -5.54 6.63 12.67
N LYS A 17 -6.34 7.41 11.94
CA LYS A 17 -7.63 7.96 12.43
C LYS A 17 -8.84 7.50 11.61
N GLY A 18 -8.67 6.48 10.77
CA GLY A 18 -9.73 5.96 9.92
C GLY A 18 -10.92 5.49 10.77
N PRO A 19 -12.17 5.84 10.39
CA PRO A 19 -13.36 5.53 11.19
C PRO A 19 -13.72 4.05 11.16
N THR A 20 -13.35 3.33 10.09
CA THR A 20 -13.51 1.88 9.99
C THR A 20 -12.17 1.17 9.87
N ILE A 21 -12.10 -0.10 10.30
CA ILE A 21 -10.90 -0.94 10.12
C ILE A 21 -10.59 -1.09 8.62
N GLY A 22 -11.62 -1.17 7.77
CA GLY A 22 -11.48 -1.19 6.32
C GLY A 22 -10.77 0.05 5.78
N ASP A 23 -11.15 1.26 6.22
CA ASP A 23 -10.50 2.50 5.77
C ASP A 23 -9.03 2.58 6.17
N GLN A 24 -8.69 2.09 7.37
CA GLN A 24 -7.30 2.06 7.83
C GLN A 24 -6.46 1.10 7.00
N VAL A 25 -6.98 -0.10 6.76
CA VAL A 25 -6.32 -1.12 5.92
C VAL A 25 -6.15 -0.60 4.49
N LEU A 26 -7.19 -0.02 3.91
CA LEU A 26 -7.16 0.53 2.55
C LEU A 26 -6.12 1.66 2.45
N ALA A 27 -6.04 2.55 3.45
CA ALA A 27 -5.02 3.59 3.49
C ALA A 27 -3.60 3.01 3.56
N ILE A 28 -3.39 1.94 4.32
CA ILE A 28 -2.09 1.22 4.40
C ILE A 28 -1.75 0.57 3.06
N ASP A 29 -2.72 -0.04 2.37
CA ASP A 29 -2.50 -0.63 1.05
C ASP A 29 -2.04 0.43 0.03
N VAL A 30 -2.76 1.55 -0.05
CA VAL A 30 -2.41 2.67 -0.94
C VAL A 30 -1.03 3.25 -0.59
N LEU A 31 -0.69 3.39 0.69
CA LEU A 31 0.65 3.84 1.12
C LEU A 31 1.76 2.90 0.63
N THR A 32 1.48 1.60 0.65
CA THR A 32 2.46 0.59 0.23
C THR A 32 2.65 0.63 -1.28
N TYR A 33 1.58 0.79 -2.07
CA TYR A 33 1.67 1.00 -3.51
C TYR A 33 2.35 2.31 -3.90
N ILE A 34 2.11 3.42 -3.18
CA ILE A 34 2.85 4.67 -3.41
C ILE A 34 4.35 4.47 -3.19
N SER A 35 4.73 3.67 -2.19
CA SER A 35 6.14 3.33 -1.93
C SER A 35 6.75 2.55 -3.10
N LEU A 36 6.03 1.59 -3.69
CA LEU A 36 6.48 0.85 -4.89
C LEU A 36 6.70 1.79 -6.10
N VAL A 37 5.80 2.76 -6.29
CA VAL A 37 5.94 3.79 -7.34
C VAL A 37 7.18 4.66 -7.09
N LEU A 38 7.44 5.03 -5.83
CA LEU A 38 8.66 5.77 -5.47
C LEU A 38 9.93 4.97 -5.73
N PHE A 39 9.95 3.67 -5.39
CA PHE A 39 11.09 2.80 -5.70
C PHE A 39 11.32 2.66 -7.21
N THR A 40 10.25 2.58 -7.99
CA THR A 40 10.32 2.51 -9.45
C THR A 40 10.88 3.82 -10.04
N LEU A 41 10.37 4.98 -9.59
CA LEU A 41 10.89 6.28 -9.98
C LEU A 41 12.35 6.47 -9.59
N LEU A 42 12.73 6.02 -8.39
CA LEU A 42 14.11 6.09 -7.90
C LEU A 42 15.04 5.18 -8.73
N SER A 43 14.58 4.00 -9.14
CA SER A 43 15.31 3.10 -10.04
C SER A 43 15.63 3.77 -11.38
N ILE A 44 14.65 4.48 -11.96
CA ILE A 44 14.84 5.24 -13.19
C ILE A 44 15.85 6.37 -12.98
N TYR A 45 15.75 7.10 -11.86
CA TYR A 45 16.63 8.22 -11.54
C TYR A 45 18.09 7.77 -11.33
N LEU A 46 18.30 6.69 -10.57
CA LEU A 46 19.62 6.11 -10.31
C LEU A 46 20.18 5.33 -11.52
N LYS A 47 19.38 5.11 -12.57
CA LYS A 47 19.70 4.25 -13.73
C LYS A 47 20.12 2.84 -13.32
N GLN A 48 19.57 2.35 -12.21
CA GLN A 48 19.88 1.04 -11.65
C GLN A 48 18.64 0.13 -11.70
N PRO A 49 18.57 -0.80 -12.67
CA PRO A 49 17.39 -1.66 -12.86
C PRO A 49 17.19 -2.69 -11.76
N LEU A 50 18.19 -2.92 -10.90
CA LEU A 50 18.11 -3.88 -9.80
C LEU A 50 16.98 -3.58 -8.81
N LEU A 51 16.65 -2.29 -8.61
CA LEU A 51 15.55 -1.87 -7.76
C LEU A 51 14.18 -2.33 -8.28
N ILE A 52 13.98 -2.40 -9.60
CA ILE A 52 12.72 -2.88 -10.20
C ILE A 52 12.50 -4.37 -9.90
N VAL A 53 13.58 -5.16 -9.88
CA VAL A 53 13.50 -6.60 -9.57
C VAL A 53 12.95 -6.84 -8.16
N LEU A 54 13.21 -5.93 -7.22
CA LEU A 54 12.68 -6.00 -5.84
C LEU A 54 11.23 -5.51 -5.73
N VAL A 55 10.81 -4.57 -6.58
CA VAL A 55 9.45 -4.02 -6.58
C VAL A 55 8.41 -5.08 -6.95
N ILE A 56 8.71 -5.96 -7.90
CA ILE A 56 7.79 -7.01 -8.37
C ILE A 56 7.35 -7.98 -7.26
N PRO A 57 8.27 -8.67 -6.54
CA PRO A 57 7.87 -9.58 -5.47
C PRO A 57 7.23 -8.84 -4.29
N LEU A 58 7.63 -7.60 -4.00
CA LEU A 58 6.97 -6.78 -2.99
C LEU A 58 5.51 -6.46 -3.39
N ALA A 59 5.25 -6.12 -4.65
CA ALA A 59 3.89 -5.87 -5.13
C ALA A 59 3.00 -7.12 -4.99
N LEU A 60 3.53 -8.31 -5.33
CA LEU A 60 2.80 -9.56 -5.17
C LEU A 60 2.52 -9.90 -3.71
N TRP A 61 3.49 -9.61 -2.82
CA TRP A 61 3.31 -9.81 -1.39
C TRP A 61 2.21 -8.92 -0.82
N VAL A 62 2.23 -7.63 -1.17
CA VAL A 62 1.23 -6.65 -0.73
C VAL A 62 -0.16 -7.06 -1.20
N TYR A 63 -0.28 -7.45 -2.47
CA TYR A 63 -1.52 -7.98 -3.02
C TYR A 63 -2.03 -9.22 -2.26
N SER A 64 -1.14 -10.14 -1.89
CA SER A 64 -1.53 -11.32 -1.09
C SER A 64 -2.03 -10.94 0.30
N LEU A 65 -1.46 -9.90 0.91
CA LEU A 65 -1.89 -9.39 2.22
C LEU A 65 -3.29 -8.77 2.13
N ASP A 66 -3.59 -8.04 1.06
CA ASP A 66 -4.90 -7.44 0.82
C ASP A 66 -6.00 -8.49 0.72
N ILE A 67 -5.79 -9.56 -0.06
CA ILE A 67 -6.73 -10.70 -0.13
C ILE A 67 -6.94 -11.36 1.25
N TYR A 68 -5.88 -11.48 2.03
CA TYR A 68 -5.98 -12.08 3.37
C TYR A 68 -6.84 -11.22 4.30
N ILE A 69 -6.65 -9.90 4.27
CA ILE A 69 -7.44 -8.97 5.09
C ILE A 69 -8.89 -8.91 4.61
N ALA A 70 -9.15 -8.92 3.29
CA ALA A 70 -10.50 -8.99 2.74
C ALA A 70 -11.26 -10.23 3.26
N LYS A 71 -10.62 -11.40 3.24
CA LYS A 71 -11.21 -12.65 3.79
C LYS A 71 -11.39 -12.59 5.30
N TYR A 72 -10.51 -11.90 6.02
CA TYR A 72 -10.63 -11.72 7.46
C TYR A 72 -11.85 -10.84 7.80
N LEU A 73 -12.06 -9.75 7.05
CA LEU A 73 -13.21 -8.87 7.20
C LEU A 73 -14.53 -9.57 6.79
N GLU A 74 -14.55 -10.34 5.70
CA GLU A 74 -15.72 -11.13 5.28
C GLU A 74 -16.15 -12.16 6.35
N ARG A 75 -15.18 -12.80 7.02
CA ARG A 75 -15.48 -13.73 8.13
C ARG A 75 -15.98 -13.04 9.40
N GLY A 76 -15.76 -11.73 9.54
CA GLY A 76 -16.29 -10.92 10.63
C GLY A 76 -17.75 -10.50 10.43
N ASP A 77 -18.21 -10.35 9.18
CA ASP A 77 -19.53 -9.80 8.85
C ASP A 77 -20.56 -10.82 8.31
N LEU A 78 -20.19 -12.10 8.07
CA LEU A 78 -21.11 -13.16 7.65
C LEU A 78 -21.44 -14.15 8.78
N GLY A 79 -21.77 -13.61 9.96
CA GLY A 79 -22.14 -14.37 11.15
C GLY A 79 -23.30 -13.79 11.95
N ALA A 80 -24.16 -12.97 11.33
CA ALA A 80 -25.41 -12.47 11.91
C ALA A 80 -26.61 -12.91 11.07
#